data_AF-A0AA39J9D9-F1
#
_entry.id   AF-A0AA39J9D9-F1
#
_cell.length_a   1.000
_cell.length_b   1.000
_cell.length_c   1.000
_cell.angle_alpha   90.00
_cell.angle_beta   90.00
_cell.angle_gamma   90.00
#
_symmetry.space_group_name_H-M   'P 1'
#
loop_
_entity.id
_entity.type
_entity.pdbx_description
1 polymer ?
#
loop_
_entity_poly.entity_id
_entity_poly.type
_entity_poly.pdbx_seq_one_letter_code
_entity_poly.pdbx_strand_id
1 'polypeptide(L)'
;MAEALGIASSIVSLLDVSHTIVKYLKDVKDAPKERDELDRELSNLAIYLDTVHRLTQTAAADDPWLETVQRLSGPFAQLDELLKSVKTKLEPASDGPLGKMKQRLLWKFSKESVEEALKKIERIKSLVMVAVQHDHAALSRALNKTLVIVDTKVDGISDNTKRIKDDVSLVGKNVVKVSDHVMRIDGELSQIRSNMEKDQDYAGMVMRVIASLTDSNFKSIQAEKLSQQVVGDTGRLFLQSEPFRQWVDGTAVSSCLWFPGDPGVGKTILASIIIDYLRSLPVDQEKKTLILSIFCDFQSRAAKRIDKVLCDFLKQLVRDKGLSSAILMFYSQCLRDGTQPSFNDITKLLSQEMESFNQVCVVLDALDEFIKKKALTK
;
A
#
# COMPACT_ATOMS: atom_id res chain seq x y z
N MET A 1 52.49 -11.79 25.14
CA MET A 1 52.48 -13.26 25.03
C MET A 1 53.80 -13.93 25.43
N ALA A 2 54.95 -13.56 24.85
CA ALA A 2 56.24 -14.20 25.20
C ALA A 2 56.61 -14.11 26.69
N GLU A 3 56.34 -12.98 27.35
CA GLU A 3 56.60 -12.80 28.78
C GLU A 3 55.64 -13.60 29.67
N ALA A 4 54.36 -13.71 29.29
CA ALA A 4 53.37 -14.54 29.99
C ALA A 4 53.71 -16.04 29.93
N LEU A 5 54.25 -16.51 28.79
CA LEU A 5 54.79 -17.86 28.64
C LEU A 5 56.02 -18.09 29.53
N GLY A 6 56.88 -17.08 29.68
CA GLY A 6 58.02 -17.12 30.61
C GLY A 6 57.59 -17.23 32.09
N ILE A 7 56.52 -16.53 32.48
CA ILE A 7 55.95 -16.64 33.83
C ILE A 7 55.26 -17.99 34.02
N ALA A 8 54.51 -18.48 33.04
CA ALA A 8 53.91 -19.81 33.09
C ALA A 8 54.96 -20.92 33.28
N SER A 9 56.11 -20.82 32.59
CA SER A 9 57.25 -21.74 32.76
C SER A 9 57.90 -21.61 34.14
N SER A 10 58.01 -20.39 34.66
CA SER A 10 58.52 -20.11 36.01
C SER A 10 57.63 -20.72 37.09
N ILE A 11 56.30 -20.68 36.91
CA ILE A 11 55.33 -21.32 37.81
C ILE A 11 55.50 -22.86 37.80
N VAL A 12 55.71 -23.47 36.64
CA VAL A 12 55.99 -24.92 36.54
C VAL A 12 57.27 -25.28 37.31
N SER A 13 58.34 -24.50 37.14
CA SER A 13 59.58 -24.69 37.90
C SER A 13 59.35 -24.60 39.41
N LEU A 14 58.57 -23.62 39.87
CA LEU A 14 58.22 -23.44 41.28
C LEU A 14 57.43 -24.63 41.85
N LEU A 15 56.49 -25.18 41.06
CA LEU A 15 55.73 -26.38 41.42
C LEU A 15 56.65 -27.60 41.57
N ASP A 16 57.56 -27.82 40.62
CA ASP A 16 58.51 -28.94 40.65
C ASP A 16 59.45 -28.87 41.87
N VAL A 17 59.98 -27.68 42.17
CA VAL A 17 60.83 -27.48 43.33
C VAL A 17 60.04 -27.70 44.63
N SER A 18 58.81 -27.18 44.72
CA SER A 18 57.93 -27.37 45.89
C SER A 18 57.62 -28.85 46.15
N HIS A 19 57.25 -29.61 45.10
CA HIS A 19 57.01 -31.05 45.19
C HIS A 19 58.27 -31.83 45.61
N THR A 20 59.44 -31.42 45.10
CA THR A 20 60.73 -32.05 45.47
C THR A 20 61.03 -31.84 46.96
N ILE A 21 60.81 -30.63 47.49
CA ILE A 21 61.01 -30.32 48.90
C ILE A 21 60.05 -31.14 49.77
N VAL A 22 58.76 -31.19 49.42
CA VAL A 22 57.75 -32.03 50.09
C VAL A 22 58.19 -33.50 50.15
N LYS A 23 58.77 -34.02 49.06
CA LYS A 23 59.31 -35.40 49.03
C LYS A 23 60.46 -35.57 50.03
N TYR A 24 61.43 -34.66 50.07
CA TYR A 24 62.54 -34.73 51.03
C TYR A 24 62.08 -34.61 52.48
N LEU A 25 61.07 -33.78 52.74
CA LEU A 25 60.50 -33.63 54.08
C LEU A 25 59.93 -34.95 54.62
N LYS A 26 59.37 -35.82 53.76
CA LYS A 26 58.85 -37.12 54.17
C LYS A 26 59.91 -38.05 54.77
N ASP A 27 61.16 -37.91 54.35
CA ASP A 27 62.29 -38.76 54.76
C ASP A 27 62.99 -38.28 56.07
N VAL A 28 62.65 -37.09 56.57
CA VAL A 28 63.26 -36.49 57.79
C VAL A 28 62.50 -36.89 59.06
N LYS A 29 63.21 -37.37 60.10
CA LYS A 29 62.63 -37.88 61.36
C LYS A 29 62.80 -36.97 62.59
N ASP A 30 63.72 -35.99 62.57
CA ASP A 30 64.22 -35.31 63.79
C ASP A 30 63.58 -33.94 64.14
N ALA A 31 62.53 -33.47 63.46
CA ALA A 31 61.46 -32.68 64.10
C ALA A 31 60.16 -32.66 63.27
N PRO A 32 59.05 -33.20 63.80
CA PRO A 32 57.83 -33.40 63.02
C PRO A 32 57.01 -32.12 62.82
N LYS A 33 56.98 -31.19 63.79
CA LYS A 33 56.08 -30.02 63.73
C LYS A 33 56.42 -29.03 62.62
N GLU A 34 57.68 -28.59 62.54
CA GLU A 34 58.14 -27.62 61.54
C GLU A 34 58.11 -28.23 60.12
N ARG A 35 58.32 -29.55 60.03
CA ARG A 35 58.18 -30.34 58.79
C ARG A 35 56.74 -30.35 58.29
N ASP A 36 55.80 -30.68 59.17
CA ASP A 36 54.37 -30.75 58.83
C ASP A 36 53.82 -29.36 58.46
N GLU A 37 54.33 -28.30 59.09
CA GLU A 37 53.95 -26.92 58.77
C GLU A 37 54.49 -26.46 57.40
N LEU A 38 55.75 -26.78 57.08
CA LEU A 38 56.32 -26.50 55.76
C LEU A 38 55.67 -27.31 54.64
N ASP A 39 55.37 -28.58 54.90
CA ASP A 39 54.62 -29.45 53.96
C ASP A 39 53.24 -28.85 53.64
N ARG A 40 52.52 -28.39 54.67
CA ARG A 40 51.22 -27.73 54.53
C ARG A 40 51.32 -26.44 53.72
N GLU A 41 52.27 -25.55 54.04
CA GLU A 41 52.39 -24.26 53.34
C GLU A 41 52.85 -24.43 51.88
N LEU A 42 53.73 -25.37 51.59
CA LEU A 42 54.15 -25.67 50.21
C LEU A 42 53.01 -26.30 49.40
N SER A 43 52.23 -27.19 50.01
CA SER A 43 51.05 -27.79 49.36
C SER A 43 49.99 -26.72 49.06
N ASN A 44 49.74 -25.80 49.99
CA ASN A 44 48.83 -24.68 49.78
C ASN A 44 49.32 -23.75 48.67
N LEU A 45 50.60 -23.39 48.70
CA LEU A 45 51.22 -22.56 47.67
C LEU A 45 51.10 -23.21 46.28
N ALA A 46 51.29 -24.53 46.18
CA ALA A 46 51.15 -25.27 44.92
C ALA A 46 49.74 -25.13 44.32
N ILE A 47 48.67 -25.15 45.14
CA ILE A 47 47.28 -24.94 44.69
C ILE A 47 47.11 -23.55 44.07
N TYR A 48 47.67 -22.51 44.69
CA TYR A 48 47.57 -21.14 44.18
C TYR A 48 48.41 -20.94 42.92
N LEU A 49 49.61 -21.51 42.87
CA LEU A 49 50.47 -21.49 41.68
C LEU A 49 49.79 -22.20 40.50
N ASP A 50 49.20 -23.36 40.72
CA ASP A 50 48.44 -24.10 39.71
C ASP A 50 47.21 -23.32 39.22
N THR A 51 46.53 -22.60 40.13
CA THR A 51 45.43 -21.70 39.75
C THR A 51 45.90 -20.55 38.86
N VAL A 52 46.98 -19.87 39.21
CA VAL A 52 47.57 -18.80 38.39
C VAL A 52 48.04 -19.35 37.04
N HIS A 53 48.64 -20.55 37.03
CA HIS A 53 49.09 -21.22 35.82
C HIS A 53 47.94 -21.45 34.84
N ARG A 54 46.83 -22.06 35.30
CA ARG A 54 45.64 -22.28 34.48
C ARG A 54 45.07 -20.99 33.91
N LEU A 55 44.86 -19.98 34.77
CA LEU A 55 44.31 -18.70 34.33
C LEU A 55 45.20 -18.03 33.27
N THR A 56 46.52 -18.11 33.44
CA THR A 56 47.50 -17.56 32.49
C THR A 56 47.47 -18.30 31.15
N GLN A 57 47.24 -19.61 31.13
CA GLN A 57 47.13 -20.38 29.89
C GLN A 57 45.85 -20.10 29.10
N THR A 58 44.75 -19.82 29.80
CA THR A 58 43.44 -19.57 29.16
C THR A 58 43.20 -18.11 28.79
N ALA A 59 44.07 -17.20 29.23
CA ALA A 59 43.93 -15.77 29.01
C ALA A 59 44.12 -15.38 27.53
N ALA A 60 43.29 -14.44 27.07
CA ALA A 60 43.45 -13.84 25.74
C ALA A 60 44.68 -12.90 25.70
N ALA A 61 45.16 -12.56 24.50
CA ALA A 61 46.38 -11.76 24.34
C ALA A 61 46.28 -10.33 24.91
N ASP A 62 45.07 -9.79 24.99
CA ASP A 62 44.71 -8.47 25.51
C ASP A 62 44.08 -8.51 26.91
N ASP A 63 44.13 -9.68 27.57
CA ASP A 63 43.50 -9.88 28.87
C ASP A 63 44.22 -9.07 29.98
N PRO A 64 43.51 -8.20 30.73
CA PRO A 64 44.06 -7.47 31.87
C PRO A 64 44.69 -8.35 32.96
N TRP A 65 44.29 -9.62 33.05
CA TRP A 65 44.91 -10.60 33.94
C TRP A 65 46.42 -10.72 33.71
N LEU A 66 46.88 -10.62 32.46
CA LEU A 66 48.29 -10.77 32.10
C LEU A 66 49.18 -9.69 32.74
N GLU A 67 48.68 -8.47 32.90
CA GLU A 67 49.39 -7.38 33.58
C GLU A 67 49.52 -7.65 35.09
N THR A 68 48.47 -8.25 35.68
CA THR A 68 48.48 -8.66 37.10
C THR A 68 49.47 -9.78 37.34
N VAL A 69 49.53 -10.78 36.44
CA VAL A 69 50.52 -11.86 36.48
C VAL A 69 51.94 -11.33 36.31
N GLN A 70 52.14 -10.33 35.45
CA GLN A 70 53.45 -9.72 35.26
C GLN A 70 53.98 -9.05 36.55
N ARG A 71 53.11 -8.43 37.35
CA ARG A 71 53.47 -7.87 38.66
C ARG A 71 53.88 -8.93 39.69
N LEU A 72 53.47 -10.19 39.50
CA LEU A 72 53.88 -11.31 40.34
C LEU A 72 55.24 -11.91 39.95
N SER A 73 55.84 -11.50 38.83
CA SER A 73 57.15 -12.00 38.38
C SER A 73 58.27 -11.83 39.42
N GLY A 74 58.38 -10.65 40.05
CA GLY A 74 59.34 -10.37 41.11
C GLY A 74 59.14 -11.25 42.36
N PRO A 75 57.91 -11.32 42.91
CA PRO A 75 57.57 -12.28 43.96
C PRO A 75 57.87 -13.74 43.61
N PHE A 76 57.60 -14.19 42.37
CA PHE A 76 57.92 -15.53 41.92
C PHE A 76 59.43 -15.80 41.84
N ALA A 77 60.22 -14.83 41.40
CA ALA A 77 61.68 -14.94 41.42
C ALA A 77 62.23 -15.07 42.85
N GLN A 78 61.70 -14.29 43.80
CA GLN A 78 62.06 -14.40 45.22
C GLN A 78 61.65 -15.76 45.82
N LEU A 79 60.49 -16.27 45.42
CA LEU A 79 60.03 -17.59 45.82
C LEU A 79 60.94 -18.70 45.26
N ASP A 80 61.37 -18.58 44.01
CA ASP A 80 62.25 -19.56 43.35
C ASP A 80 63.62 -19.62 44.04
N GLU A 81 64.22 -18.46 44.34
CA GLU A 81 65.48 -18.38 45.08
C GLU A 81 65.34 -18.97 46.50
N LEU A 82 64.25 -18.65 47.19
CA LEU A 82 63.95 -19.18 48.52
C LEU A 82 63.80 -20.69 48.51
N LEU A 83 62.98 -21.23 47.60
CA LEU A 83 62.73 -22.67 47.50
C LEU A 83 63.99 -23.43 47.09
N LYS A 84 64.82 -22.89 46.19
CA LYS A 84 66.14 -23.47 45.86
C LYS A 84 67.06 -23.49 47.08
N SER A 85 67.11 -22.41 47.85
CA SER A 85 67.87 -22.36 49.11
C SER A 85 67.38 -23.41 50.11
N VAL A 86 66.06 -23.54 50.29
CA VAL A 86 65.45 -24.56 51.16
C VAL A 86 65.77 -25.97 50.65
N LYS A 87 65.67 -26.22 49.34
CA LYS A 87 66.00 -27.51 48.72
C LYS A 87 67.45 -27.91 48.98
N THR A 88 68.42 -27.04 48.71
CA THR A 88 69.86 -27.35 48.93
C THR A 88 70.18 -27.64 50.39
N LYS A 89 69.49 -26.99 51.34
CA LYS A 89 69.64 -27.26 52.78
C LYS A 89 69.02 -28.58 53.22
N LEU A 90 68.00 -29.07 52.51
CA LEU A 90 67.27 -30.32 52.81
C LEU A 90 67.79 -31.53 52.02
N GLU A 91 68.72 -31.34 51.09
CA GLU A 91 69.30 -32.45 50.32
C GLU A 91 69.96 -33.50 51.25
N PRO A 92 69.76 -34.80 50.99
CA PRO A 92 70.27 -35.86 51.85
C PRO A 92 71.81 -35.86 51.86
N ALA A 93 72.41 -35.86 53.06
CA ALA A 93 73.85 -36.04 53.22
C ALA A 93 74.24 -37.51 52.95
N SER A 94 75.42 -37.71 52.36
CA SER A 94 75.98 -39.04 52.05
C SER A 94 75.90 -40.02 53.24
N ASP A 95 75.52 -41.26 52.92
CA ASP A 95 75.10 -42.27 53.89
C ASP A 95 76.26 -42.66 54.84
N GLY A 96 76.20 -42.19 56.08
CA GLY A 96 77.26 -42.39 57.08
C GLY A 96 76.99 -41.67 58.41
N PRO A 97 77.73 -42.01 59.49
CA PRO A 97 77.56 -41.40 60.81
C PRO A 97 77.83 -39.89 60.82
N LEU A 98 78.77 -39.42 59.98
CA LEU A 98 79.00 -38.00 59.70
C LEU A 98 77.81 -37.32 59.00
N GLY A 99 77.09 -38.04 58.13
CA GLY A 99 75.89 -37.57 57.46
C GLY A 99 74.70 -37.37 58.43
N LYS A 100 74.49 -38.30 59.37
CA LYS A 100 73.44 -38.19 60.41
C LYS A 100 73.72 -37.08 61.42
N MET A 101 74.99 -36.90 61.80
CA MET A 101 75.44 -35.78 62.65
C MET A 101 75.25 -34.43 61.95
N LYS A 102 75.59 -34.36 60.65
CA LYS A 102 75.35 -33.19 59.79
C LYS A 102 73.85 -32.90 59.68
N GLN A 103 72.99 -33.90 59.49
CA GLN A 103 71.52 -33.72 59.44
C GLN A 103 70.93 -33.15 60.74
N ARG A 104 71.40 -33.60 61.91
CA ARG A 104 70.93 -33.08 63.21
C ARG A 104 71.35 -31.64 63.50
N LEU A 105 72.58 -31.28 63.14
CA LEU A 105 73.10 -29.90 63.29
C LEU A 105 72.51 -28.96 62.23
N LEU A 106 72.38 -29.46 60.99
CA LEU A 106 71.63 -28.79 59.94
C LEU A 106 70.21 -28.51 60.39
N TRP A 107 69.55 -29.40 61.13
CA TRP A 107 68.18 -29.18 61.57
C TRP A 107 68.03 -28.07 62.63
N LYS A 108 68.99 -27.94 63.58
CA LYS A 108 69.00 -26.82 64.55
C LYS A 108 69.19 -25.44 63.87
N PHE A 109 70.05 -25.37 62.85
CA PHE A 109 70.22 -24.17 62.01
C PHE A 109 69.08 -24.00 60.98
N SER A 110 68.47 -25.12 60.55
CA SER A 110 67.32 -25.17 59.64
C SER A 110 66.09 -24.59 60.29
N LYS A 111 65.88 -24.77 61.60
CA LYS A 111 64.70 -24.23 62.28
C LYS A 111 64.52 -22.72 62.08
N GLU A 112 65.56 -21.92 62.31
CA GLU A 112 65.52 -20.46 62.09
C GLU A 112 65.34 -20.12 60.60
N SER A 113 66.01 -20.86 59.72
CA SER A 113 65.87 -20.71 58.26
C SER A 113 64.51 -21.16 57.72
N VAL A 114 63.85 -22.15 58.34
CA VAL A 114 62.54 -22.70 57.98
C VAL A 114 61.46 -21.74 58.47
N GLU A 115 61.59 -21.18 59.67
CA GLU A 115 60.71 -20.12 60.15
C GLU A 115 60.77 -18.86 59.25
N GLU A 116 61.97 -18.47 58.79
CA GLU A 116 62.10 -17.37 57.82
C GLU A 116 61.50 -17.73 56.45
N ALA A 117 61.70 -18.96 55.98
CA ALA A 117 61.13 -19.44 54.73
C ALA A 117 59.59 -19.50 54.78
N LEU A 118 59.02 -19.99 55.89
CA LEU A 118 57.57 -20.01 56.14
C LEU A 118 56.99 -18.60 56.10
N LYS A 119 57.62 -17.63 56.77
CA LYS A 119 57.19 -16.22 56.73
C LYS A 119 57.20 -15.64 55.30
N LYS A 120 58.22 -15.97 54.50
CA LYS A 120 58.32 -15.50 53.11
C LYS A 120 57.32 -16.20 52.18
N ILE A 121 57.13 -17.52 52.33
CA ILE A 121 56.11 -18.30 51.60
C ILE A 121 54.72 -17.74 51.91
N GLU A 122 54.41 -17.49 53.18
CA GLU A 122 53.11 -16.94 53.59
C GLU A 122 52.85 -15.56 52.97
N ARG A 123 53.88 -14.70 52.96
CA ARG A 123 53.80 -13.37 52.35
C ARG A 123 53.52 -13.45 50.85
N ILE A 124 54.21 -14.34 50.13
CA ILE A 124 54.04 -14.49 48.68
C ILE A 124 52.71 -15.17 48.36
N LYS A 125 52.30 -16.19 49.12
CA LYS A 125 50.98 -16.82 49.04
C LYS A 125 49.87 -15.77 49.20
N SER A 126 49.99 -14.90 50.20
CA SER A 126 49.03 -13.81 50.43
C SER A 126 48.97 -12.85 49.24
N LEU A 127 50.10 -12.48 48.64
CA LEU A 127 50.14 -11.63 47.45
C LEU A 127 49.47 -12.29 46.23
N VAL A 128 49.73 -13.57 45.99
CA VAL A 128 49.09 -14.34 44.90
C VAL A 128 47.57 -14.41 45.10
N MET A 129 47.14 -14.66 46.34
CA MET A 129 45.72 -14.73 46.68
C MET A 129 45.01 -13.38 46.43
N VAL A 130 45.62 -12.26 46.85
CA VAL A 130 45.08 -10.91 46.62
C VAL A 130 45.00 -10.60 45.13
N ALA A 131 46.01 -10.99 44.35
CA ALA A 131 46.02 -10.79 42.89
C ALA A 131 44.87 -11.52 42.19
N VAL A 132 44.67 -12.81 42.51
CA VAL A 132 43.56 -13.62 41.97
C VAL A 132 42.20 -13.06 42.40
N GLN A 133 42.06 -12.66 43.67
CA GLN A 133 40.82 -12.07 44.18
C GLN A 133 40.49 -10.71 43.53
N HIS A 134 41.51 -9.87 43.32
CA HIS A 134 41.35 -8.59 42.64
C HIS A 134 40.84 -8.78 41.21
N ASP A 135 41.42 -9.71 40.47
CA ASP A 135 40.99 -10.04 39.11
C ASP A 135 39.54 -10.54 39.07
N HIS A 136 39.18 -11.48 39.94
CA HIS A 136 37.82 -11.97 40.05
C HIS A 136 36.82 -10.83 40.34
N ALA A 137 37.17 -9.90 41.24
CA ALA A 137 36.36 -8.73 41.54
C ALA A 137 36.26 -7.76 40.34
N ALA A 138 37.33 -7.61 39.55
CA ALA A 138 37.32 -6.80 38.33
C ALA A 138 36.39 -7.41 37.26
N LEU A 139 36.49 -8.72 37.02
CA LEU A 139 35.61 -9.45 36.10
C LEU A 139 34.14 -9.37 36.52
N SER A 140 33.84 -9.58 37.81
CA SER A 140 32.48 -9.47 38.34
C SER A 140 31.88 -8.07 38.13
N ARG A 141 32.66 -7.01 38.36
CA ARG A 141 32.23 -5.63 38.07
C ARG A 141 32.01 -5.39 36.58
N ALA A 142 32.87 -5.94 35.72
CA ALA A 142 32.71 -5.83 34.27
C ALA A 142 31.43 -6.53 33.78
N LEU A 143 31.17 -7.74 34.27
CA LEU A 143 29.92 -8.49 34.00
C LEU A 143 28.68 -7.68 34.42
N ASN A 144 28.68 -7.13 35.63
CA ASN A 144 27.56 -6.31 36.11
C ASN A 144 27.34 -5.06 35.24
N LYS A 145 28.41 -4.39 34.79
CA LYS A 145 28.30 -3.25 33.86
C LYS A 145 27.66 -3.68 32.53
N THR A 146 28.11 -4.80 31.97
CA THR A 146 27.54 -5.35 30.73
C THR A 146 26.07 -5.73 30.91
N LEU A 147 25.72 -6.32 32.05
CA LEU A 147 24.34 -6.69 32.36
C LEU A 147 23.41 -5.47 32.38
N VAL A 148 23.84 -4.36 32.97
CA VAL A 148 23.09 -3.09 32.97
C VAL A 148 22.89 -2.55 31.54
N ILE A 149 23.91 -2.67 30.67
CA ILE A 149 23.78 -2.27 29.25
C ILE A 149 22.80 -3.18 28.52
N VAL A 150 22.79 -4.48 28.81
CA VAL A 150 21.83 -5.42 28.22
C VAL A 150 20.41 -5.10 28.68
N ASP A 151 20.22 -4.86 29.98
CA ASP A 151 18.93 -4.51 30.59
C ASP A 151 18.32 -3.25 29.95
N THR A 152 19.11 -2.17 29.88
CA THR A 152 18.68 -0.92 29.22
C THR A 152 18.34 -1.11 27.73
N LYS A 153 19.05 -1.97 27.01
CA LYS A 153 18.71 -2.32 25.62
C LYS A 153 17.42 -3.14 25.52
N VAL A 154 17.20 -4.07 26.45
CA VAL A 154 15.98 -4.89 26.51
C VAL A 154 14.76 -4.02 26.78
N ASP A 155 14.87 -3.04 27.69
CA ASP A 155 13.81 -2.04 27.92
C ASP A 155 13.52 -1.23 26.67
N GLY A 156 14.57 -0.75 25.98
CA GLY A 156 14.42 -0.04 24.71
C GLY A 156 13.73 -0.87 23.62
N ILE A 157 14.02 -2.17 23.55
CA ILE A 157 13.32 -3.11 22.64
C ILE A 157 11.85 -3.24 23.04
N SER A 158 11.56 -3.42 24.32
CA SER A 158 10.19 -3.55 24.86
C SER A 158 9.34 -2.33 24.50
N ASP A 159 9.88 -1.12 24.67
CA ASP A 159 9.17 0.12 24.33
C ASP A 159 8.99 0.30 22.82
N ASN A 160 9.99 -0.06 22.01
CA ASN A 160 9.84 -0.08 20.55
C ASN A 160 8.77 -1.09 20.11
N THR A 161 8.70 -2.27 20.73
CA THR A 161 7.66 -3.26 20.46
C THR A 161 6.26 -2.74 20.79
N LYS A 162 6.09 -2.00 21.90
CA LYS A 162 4.80 -1.35 22.23
C LYS A 162 4.40 -0.34 21.15
N ARG A 163 5.33 0.53 20.73
CA ARG A 163 5.07 1.52 19.67
C ARG A 163 4.66 0.86 18.35
N ILE A 164 5.37 -0.18 17.94
CA ILE A 164 5.03 -0.95 16.73
C ILE A 164 3.63 -1.56 16.84
N LYS A 165 3.25 -2.08 18.02
CA LYS A 165 1.90 -2.62 18.24
C LYS A 165 0.81 -1.56 18.07
N ASP A 166 1.05 -0.34 18.55
CA ASP A 166 0.11 0.78 18.41
C ASP A 166 -0.01 1.21 16.94
N ASP A 167 1.11 1.32 16.22
CA ASP A 167 1.13 1.64 14.79
C ASP A 167 0.37 0.58 13.97
N VAL A 168 0.60 -0.71 14.26
CA VAL A 168 -0.12 -1.82 13.61
C VAL A 168 -1.62 -1.75 13.90
N SER A 169 -2.03 -1.38 15.11
CA SER A 169 -3.45 -1.17 15.44
C SER A 169 -4.08 -0.04 14.63
N LEU A 170 -3.36 1.08 14.47
CA LEU A 170 -3.80 2.21 13.66
C LEU A 170 -3.95 1.82 12.19
N VAL A 171 -2.97 1.10 11.64
CA VAL A 171 -3.02 0.57 10.27
C VAL A 171 -4.24 -0.35 10.09
N GLY A 172 -4.50 -1.25 11.04
CA GLY A 172 -5.67 -2.13 11.01
C GLY A 172 -7.00 -1.35 10.90
N LYS A 173 -7.15 -0.25 11.65
CA LYS A 173 -8.34 0.62 11.57
C LYS A 173 -8.48 1.29 10.20
N ASN A 174 -7.36 1.72 9.61
CA ASN A 174 -7.38 2.35 8.29
C ASN A 174 -7.73 1.35 7.18
N VAL A 175 -7.24 0.11 7.27
CA VAL A 175 -7.59 -0.97 6.32
C VAL A 175 -9.10 -1.24 6.33
N VAL A 176 -9.74 -1.27 7.50
CA VAL A 176 -11.20 -1.43 7.61
C VAL A 176 -11.93 -0.27 6.92
N LYS A 177 -11.55 0.98 7.18
CA LYS A 177 -12.16 2.15 6.52
C LYS A 177 -12.03 2.10 5.00
N VAL A 178 -10.86 1.70 4.50
CA VAL A 178 -10.63 1.56 3.06
C VAL A 178 -11.52 0.45 2.48
N SER A 179 -11.66 -0.68 3.17
CA SER A 179 -12.57 -1.76 2.77
C SER A 179 -14.02 -1.27 2.65
N ASP A 180 -14.51 -0.48 3.60
CA ASP A 180 -15.86 0.08 3.56
C ASP A 180 -16.06 1.02 2.36
N HIS A 181 -15.06 1.87 2.08
CA HIS A 181 -15.09 2.74 0.89
C HIS A 181 -15.11 1.94 -0.41
N VAL A 182 -14.31 0.87 -0.50
CA VAL A 182 -14.29 -0.01 -1.68
C VAL A 182 -15.64 -0.69 -1.89
N MET A 183 -16.28 -1.19 -0.83
CA MET A 183 -17.62 -1.78 -0.93
C MET A 183 -18.66 -0.77 -1.41
N ARG A 184 -18.57 0.48 -0.94
CA ARG A 184 -19.49 1.55 -1.38
C ARG A 184 -19.32 1.91 -2.85
N ILE A 185 -18.07 2.01 -3.31
CA ILE A 185 -17.74 2.26 -4.72
C ILE A 185 -18.26 1.12 -5.59
N ASP A 186 -18.06 -0.13 -5.18
CA ASP A 186 -18.55 -1.29 -5.94
C ASP A 186 -20.08 -1.31 -6.08
N GLY A 187 -20.79 -0.92 -5.01
CA GLY A 187 -22.24 -0.71 -5.05
C GLY A 187 -22.67 0.39 -6.03
N GLU A 188 -22.00 1.55 -5.99
CA GLU A 188 -22.26 2.67 -6.90
C GLU A 188 -21.96 2.29 -8.37
N LEU A 189 -20.85 1.60 -8.63
CA LEU A 189 -20.49 1.11 -9.97
C LEU A 189 -21.52 0.11 -10.51
N SER A 190 -22.02 -0.79 -9.66
CA SER A 190 -23.08 -1.73 -10.03
C SER A 190 -24.36 -1.00 -10.44
N GLN A 191 -24.71 0.08 -9.71
CA GLN A 191 -25.88 0.89 -10.03
C GLN A 191 -25.70 1.67 -11.34
N ILE A 192 -24.52 2.27 -11.56
CA ILE A 192 -24.18 2.98 -12.81
C ILE A 192 -24.26 2.02 -13.99
N ARG A 193 -23.71 0.81 -13.86
CA ARG A 193 -23.76 -0.21 -14.90
C ARG A 193 -25.21 -0.58 -15.25
N SER A 194 -26.06 -0.81 -14.25
CA SER A 194 -27.47 -1.12 -14.48
C SER A 194 -28.20 0.02 -15.20
N ASN A 195 -27.91 1.27 -14.86
CA ASN A 195 -28.50 2.43 -15.54
C ASN A 195 -28.01 2.54 -17.00
N MET A 196 -26.71 2.31 -17.24
CA MET A 196 -26.14 2.33 -18.59
C MET A 196 -26.74 1.23 -19.48
N GLU A 197 -26.97 0.03 -18.94
CA GLU A 197 -27.64 -1.06 -19.67
C GLU A 197 -29.08 -0.68 -20.04
N LYS A 198 -29.83 -0.02 -19.14
CA LYS A 198 -31.19 0.48 -19.42
C LYS A 198 -31.19 1.60 -20.46
N ASP A 199 -30.26 2.54 -20.39
CA ASP A 199 -30.14 3.64 -21.35
C ASP A 199 -29.81 3.10 -22.76
N GLN A 200 -28.92 2.09 -22.83
CA GLN A 200 -28.59 1.43 -24.08
C GLN A 200 -29.77 0.66 -24.67
N ASP A 201 -30.55 -0.04 -23.84
CA ASP A 201 -31.77 -0.73 -24.27
C ASP A 201 -32.84 0.26 -24.77
N TYR A 202 -33.05 1.36 -24.04
CA TYR A 202 -33.96 2.44 -24.46
C TYR A 202 -33.53 3.05 -25.80
N ALA A 203 -32.25 3.41 -25.96
CA ALA A 203 -31.72 3.96 -27.21
C ALA A 203 -31.88 2.96 -28.38
N GLY A 204 -31.62 1.68 -28.14
CA GLY A 204 -31.85 0.60 -29.11
C GLY A 204 -33.31 0.50 -29.53
N MET A 205 -34.24 0.62 -28.58
CA MET A 205 -35.68 0.61 -28.84
C MET A 205 -36.12 1.82 -29.68
N VAL A 206 -35.66 3.03 -29.33
CA VAL A 206 -35.93 4.25 -30.12
C VAL A 206 -35.50 4.05 -31.57
N MET A 207 -34.29 3.52 -31.81
CA MET A 207 -33.78 3.29 -33.16
C MET A 207 -34.61 2.26 -33.94
N ARG A 208 -35.09 1.20 -33.29
CA ARG A 208 -35.98 0.19 -33.93
C ARG A 208 -37.35 0.79 -34.31
N VAL A 209 -37.94 1.60 -33.43
CA VAL A 209 -39.22 2.29 -33.72
C VAL A 209 -39.04 3.24 -34.90
N ILE A 210 -38.00 4.09 -34.87
CA ILE A 210 -37.70 5.02 -35.98
C ILE A 210 -37.49 4.28 -37.30
N ALA A 211 -36.75 3.17 -37.30
CA ALA A 211 -36.50 2.36 -38.49
C ALA A 211 -37.77 1.68 -39.03
N SER A 212 -38.74 1.36 -38.17
CA SER A 212 -40.00 0.72 -38.59
C SER A 212 -41.01 1.66 -39.24
N LEU A 213 -40.86 2.99 -39.08
CA LEU A 213 -41.84 3.99 -39.51
C LEU A 213 -41.73 4.33 -41.01
N THR A 214 -40.60 4.93 -41.42
CA THR A 214 -40.33 5.37 -42.81
C THR A 214 -38.83 5.46 -43.08
N ASP A 215 -38.43 5.48 -44.36
CA ASP A 215 -37.03 5.72 -44.78
C ASP A 215 -36.68 7.22 -44.94
N SER A 216 -37.67 8.11 -44.85
CA SER A 216 -37.49 9.55 -45.11
C SER A 216 -36.50 10.21 -44.15
N ASN A 217 -35.60 11.08 -44.66
CA ASN A 217 -34.67 11.87 -43.83
C ASN A 217 -34.95 13.38 -43.95
N PHE A 218 -35.98 13.82 -43.24
CA PHE A 218 -36.50 15.19 -43.31
C PHE A 218 -35.45 16.27 -42.98
N LYS A 219 -34.63 16.08 -41.93
CA LYS A 219 -33.61 17.06 -41.53
C LYS A 219 -32.57 17.30 -42.64
N SER A 220 -32.22 16.25 -43.39
CA SER A 220 -31.29 16.37 -44.52
C SER A 220 -31.92 17.08 -45.72
N ILE A 221 -33.19 16.82 -46.03
CA ILE A 221 -33.92 17.53 -47.11
C ILE A 221 -34.01 19.02 -46.78
N GLN A 222 -34.36 19.38 -45.54
CA GLN A 222 -34.42 20.78 -45.12
C GLN A 222 -33.06 21.47 -45.25
N ALA A 223 -31.99 20.83 -44.75
CA ALA A 223 -30.63 21.38 -44.82
C ALA A 223 -30.16 21.58 -46.27
N GLU A 224 -30.50 20.66 -47.17
CA GLU A 224 -30.23 20.79 -48.61
C GLU A 224 -31.00 21.97 -49.23
N LYS A 225 -32.28 22.13 -48.89
CA LYS A 225 -33.08 23.27 -49.37
C LYS A 225 -32.58 24.60 -48.82
N LEU A 226 -32.11 24.64 -47.58
CA LEU A 226 -31.48 25.83 -47.00
C LEU A 226 -30.10 26.12 -47.64
N SER A 227 -29.32 25.11 -48.01
CA SER A 227 -28.01 25.33 -48.67
C SER A 227 -28.14 25.80 -50.12
N GLN A 228 -29.25 25.48 -50.79
CA GLN A 228 -29.62 25.99 -52.11
C GLN A 228 -30.12 27.46 -52.08
N GLN A 229 -30.13 28.11 -50.92
CA GLN A 229 -30.57 29.49 -50.77
C GLN A 229 -29.62 30.46 -51.52
N VAL A 230 -30.09 30.99 -52.65
CA VAL A 230 -29.51 32.18 -53.27
C VAL A 230 -29.89 33.38 -52.40
N VAL A 231 -28.87 34.10 -51.94
CA VAL A 231 -28.90 35.25 -51.03
C VAL A 231 -30.05 36.22 -51.34
N GLY A 232 -30.98 36.38 -50.40
CA GLY A 232 -32.04 37.39 -50.44
C GLY A 232 -32.86 37.45 -49.14
N ASP A 233 -33.13 38.67 -48.64
CA ASP A 233 -33.79 38.93 -47.35
C ASP A 233 -35.33 38.77 -47.38
N THR A 234 -35.91 38.48 -48.55
CA THR A 234 -37.37 38.44 -48.74
C THR A 234 -38.08 37.43 -47.83
N GLY A 235 -37.47 36.26 -47.59
CA GLY A 235 -38.03 35.26 -46.68
C GLY A 235 -38.05 35.71 -45.21
N ARG A 236 -37.14 36.61 -44.81
CA ARG A 236 -37.11 37.17 -43.44
C ARG A 236 -38.15 38.27 -43.24
N LEU A 237 -38.45 39.05 -44.28
CA LEU A 237 -39.52 40.05 -44.23
C LEU A 237 -40.89 39.41 -43.95
N PHE A 238 -41.13 38.20 -44.47
CA PHE A 238 -42.36 37.45 -44.17
C PHE A 238 -42.48 37.09 -42.67
N LEU A 239 -41.39 36.72 -42.02
CA LEU A 239 -41.38 36.39 -40.58
C LEU A 239 -41.76 37.60 -39.70
N GLN A 240 -41.64 38.82 -40.23
CA GLN A 240 -42.03 40.05 -39.54
C GLN A 240 -43.48 40.45 -39.83
N SER A 241 -44.16 39.76 -40.75
CA SER A 241 -45.54 40.08 -41.13
C SER A 241 -46.52 39.75 -40.00
N GLU A 242 -47.52 40.61 -39.85
CA GLU A 242 -48.57 40.46 -38.84
C GLU A 242 -49.33 39.12 -38.94
N PRO A 243 -49.73 38.64 -40.15
CA PRO A 243 -50.44 37.37 -40.26
C PRO A 243 -49.63 36.16 -39.79
N PHE A 244 -48.31 36.18 -40.03
CA PHE A 244 -47.42 35.11 -39.57
C PHE A 244 -47.24 35.14 -38.06
N ARG A 245 -47.02 36.33 -37.47
CA ARG A 245 -46.86 36.48 -36.01
C ARG A 245 -48.11 36.06 -35.26
N GLN A 246 -49.29 36.48 -35.72
CA GLN A 246 -50.56 36.07 -35.12
C GLN A 246 -50.79 34.56 -35.20
N TRP A 247 -50.35 33.91 -36.28
CA TRP A 247 -50.41 32.45 -36.41
C TRP A 247 -49.46 31.75 -35.43
N VAL A 248 -48.23 32.24 -35.29
CA VAL A 248 -47.25 31.70 -34.33
C VAL A 248 -47.69 31.92 -32.88
N ASP A 249 -48.29 33.07 -32.55
CA ASP A 249 -48.71 33.38 -31.18
C ASP A 249 -50.09 32.79 -30.81
N GLY A 250 -50.77 32.15 -31.77
CA GLY A 250 -52.09 31.53 -31.58
C GLY A 250 -53.23 32.54 -31.45
N THR A 251 -53.00 33.82 -31.78
CA THR A 251 -54.00 34.90 -31.72
C THR A 251 -54.76 35.10 -33.04
N ALA A 252 -54.34 34.41 -34.10
CA ALA A 252 -55.01 34.44 -35.39
C ALA A 252 -56.44 33.88 -35.35
N VAL A 253 -57.31 34.42 -36.21
CA VAL A 253 -58.70 33.95 -36.39
C VAL A 253 -58.77 32.52 -36.97
N SER A 254 -57.73 32.11 -37.70
CA SER A 254 -57.59 30.78 -38.31
C SER A 254 -56.28 30.15 -37.86
N SER A 255 -56.33 28.85 -37.50
CA SER A 255 -55.13 28.03 -37.22
C SER A 255 -54.39 27.60 -38.49
N CYS A 256 -54.96 27.87 -39.67
CA CYS A 256 -54.37 27.58 -40.97
C CYS A 256 -53.95 28.88 -41.67
N LEU A 257 -52.65 29.02 -41.94
CA LEU A 257 -52.08 30.07 -42.77
C LEU A 257 -51.72 29.49 -44.15
N TRP A 258 -52.48 29.89 -45.17
CA TRP A 258 -52.30 29.38 -46.54
C TRP A 258 -51.47 30.34 -47.39
N PHE A 259 -50.44 29.82 -48.07
CA PHE A 259 -49.57 30.60 -48.96
C PHE A 259 -49.69 30.13 -50.42
N PRO A 260 -50.63 30.70 -51.20
CA PRO A 260 -50.74 30.41 -52.63
C PRO A 260 -49.66 31.17 -53.40
N GLY A 261 -49.12 30.56 -54.45
CA GLY A 261 -48.21 31.24 -55.36
C GLY A 261 -47.88 30.38 -56.56
N ASP A 262 -47.39 31.00 -57.63
CA ASP A 262 -47.02 30.28 -58.85
C ASP A 262 -45.80 29.35 -58.61
N PRO A 263 -45.64 28.29 -59.42
CA PRO A 263 -44.42 27.49 -59.40
C PRO A 263 -43.17 28.38 -59.57
N GLY A 264 -42.12 28.12 -58.78
CA GLY A 264 -40.84 28.84 -58.88
C GLY A 264 -40.68 30.09 -58.01
N VAL A 265 -41.72 30.57 -57.31
CA VAL A 265 -41.61 31.79 -56.46
C VAL A 265 -40.87 31.59 -55.12
N GLY A 266 -40.29 30.41 -54.88
CA GLY A 266 -39.50 30.14 -53.66
C GLY A 266 -40.28 29.65 -52.44
N LYS A 267 -41.49 29.09 -52.61
CA LYS A 267 -42.34 28.58 -51.50
C LYS A 267 -41.62 27.55 -50.61
N THR A 268 -40.94 26.59 -51.22
CA THR A 268 -40.16 25.56 -50.50
C THR A 268 -39.04 26.18 -49.65
N ILE A 269 -38.35 27.19 -50.18
CA ILE A 269 -37.32 27.92 -49.44
C ILE A 269 -37.95 28.69 -48.28
N LEU A 270 -39.08 29.35 -48.49
CA LEU A 270 -39.84 30.02 -47.43
C LEU A 270 -40.30 29.04 -46.34
N ALA A 271 -40.80 27.85 -46.70
CA ALA A 271 -41.18 26.81 -45.75
C ALA A 271 -39.98 26.36 -44.89
N SER A 272 -38.81 26.16 -45.50
CA SER A 272 -37.57 25.87 -44.78
C SER A 272 -37.17 26.98 -43.80
N ILE A 273 -37.28 28.26 -44.21
CA ILE A 273 -37.01 29.43 -43.37
C ILE A 273 -38.00 29.51 -42.20
N ILE A 274 -39.28 29.24 -42.44
CA ILE A 274 -40.31 29.20 -41.38
C ILE A 274 -39.98 28.11 -40.37
N ILE A 275 -39.64 26.90 -40.81
CA ILE A 275 -39.30 25.80 -39.89
C ILE A 275 -38.06 26.13 -39.06
N ASP A 276 -37.03 26.72 -39.68
CA ASP A 276 -35.82 27.17 -38.99
C ASP A 276 -36.15 28.25 -37.94
N TYR A 277 -36.95 29.24 -38.32
CA TYR A 277 -37.43 30.28 -37.40
C TYR A 277 -38.20 29.69 -36.22
N LEU A 278 -39.18 28.82 -36.47
CA LEU A 278 -39.98 28.18 -35.42
C LEU A 278 -39.10 27.41 -34.43
N ARG A 279 -38.05 26.73 -34.92
CA ARG A 279 -37.09 26.00 -34.07
C ARG A 279 -36.12 26.92 -33.33
N SER A 280 -35.87 28.12 -33.84
CA SER A 280 -35.02 29.14 -33.20
C SER A 280 -35.73 29.92 -32.08
N LEU A 281 -37.06 29.81 -31.98
CA LEU A 281 -37.82 30.46 -30.93
C LEU A 281 -37.39 29.95 -29.54
N PRO A 282 -37.35 30.83 -28.51
CA PRO A 282 -36.97 30.43 -27.16
C PRO A 282 -37.84 29.27 -26.68
N VAL A 283 -37.20 28.22 -26.17
CA VAL A 283 -37.90 27.12 -25.50
C VAL A 283 -38.39 27.65 -24.16
N ASP A 284 -39.63 28.11 -24.12
CA ASP A 284 -40.32 28.42 -22.87
C ASP A 284 -40.55 27.12 -22.10
N GLN A 285 -40.09 27.05 -20.85
CA GLN A 285 -40.24 25.87 -20.01
C GLN A 285 -41.71 25.56 -19.70
N GLU A 286 -42.61 26.55 -19.84
CA GLU A 286 -44.06 26.39 -19.63
C GLU A 286 -44.85 26.06 -20.90
N LYS A 287 -44.33 26.36 -22.11
CA LYS A 287 -45.00 26.08 -23.39
C LYS A 287 -44.30 24.96 -24.16
N LYS A 288 -44.77 23.72 -24.00
CA LYS A 288 -44.32 22.60 -24.83
C LYS A 288 -44.82 22.79 -26.27
N THR A 289 -43.92 23.23 -27.16
CA THR A 289 -44.21 23.38 -28.59
C THR A 289 -43.65 22.19 -29.39
N LEU A 290 -44.46 21.61 -30.27
CA LEU A 290 -44.07 20.59 -31.23
C LEU A 290 -44.07 21.19 -32.64
N ILE A 291 -42.98 21.01 -33.37
CA ILE A 291 -42.85 21.49 -34.75
C ILE A 291 -42.72 20.27 -35.66
N LEU A 292 -43.71 20.09 -36.52
CA LEU A 292 -43.75 19.02 -37.51
C LEU A 292 -43.72 19.61 -38.90
N SER A 293 -43.05 18.92 -39.82
CA SER A 293 -42.91 19.46 -41.17
C SER A 293 -42.76 18.38 -42.22
N ILE A 294 -43.29 18.62 -43.41
CA ILE A 294 -43.20 17.72 -44.57
C ILE A 294 -42.97 18.54 -45.83
N PHE A 295 -42.02 18.10 -46.65
CA PHE A 295 -41.83 18.59 -48.02
C PHE A 295 -42.44 17.56 -48.97
N CYS A 296 -43.52 17.93 -49.63
CA CYS A 296 -44.13 17.08 -50.67
C CYS A 296 -43.25 17.20 -51.94
N ASP A 297 -42.88 16.07 -52.53
CA ASP A 297 -42.10 16.03 -53.78
C ASP A 297 -42.79 15.14 -54.81
N PHE A 298 -43.11 15.73 -55.96
CA PHE A 298 -43.72 15.13 -57.14
C PHE A 298 -42.96 13.92 -57.70
N GLN A 299 -41.63 13.86 -57.54
CA GLN A 299 -40.82 12.75 -58.06
C GLN A 299 -40.88 11.49 -57.19
N SER A 300 -41.21 11.66 -55.91
CA SER A 300 -41.37 10.55 -54.97
C SER A 300 -42.75 9.90 -55.13
N ARG A 301 -42.82 8.73 -55.78
CA ARG A 301 -44.05 7.90 -55.81
C ARG A 301 -44.55 7.52 -54.40
N ALA A 302 -43.72 7.67 -53.37
CA ALA A 302 -44.08 7.43 -51.96
C ALA A 302 -44.88 8.59 -51.33
N ALA A 303 -44.78 9.82 -51.85
CA ALA A 303 -45.43 11.03 -51.32
C ALA A 303 -46.94 11.13 -51.62
N LYS A 304 -47.62 10.03 -51.97
CA LYS A 304 -49.05 10.05 -52.36
C LYS A 304 -50.01 9.44 -51.36
N ARG A 305 -49.52 8.93 -50.23
CA ARG A 305 -50.36 8.26 -49.24
C ARG A 305 -50.25 8.94 -47.89
N ILE A 306 -51.40 9.26 -47.32
CA ILE A 306 -51.54 9.96 -46.04
C ILE A 306 -51.00 9.13 -44.86
N ASP A 307 -50.94 7.80 -45.00
CA ASP A 307 -50.32 6.91 -44.02
C ASP A 307 -48.81 7.20 -43.83
N LYS A 308 -48.07 7.46 -44.92
CA LYS A 308 -46.65 7.81 -44.86
C LYS A 308 -46.40 9.17 -44.22
N VAL A 309 -47.27 10.14 -44.46
CA VAL A 309 -47.25 11.46 -43.81
C VAL A 309 -47.41 11.32 -42.29
N LEU A 310 -48.37 10.52 -41.84
CA LEU A 310 -48.55 10.26 -40.42
C LEU A 310 -47.35 9.51 -39.83
N CYS A 311 -46.81 8.49 -40.50
CA CYS A 311 -45.59 7.83 -40.03
C CYS A 311 -44.41 8.81 -39.89
N ASP A 312 -44.25 9.75 -40.83
CA ASP A 312 -43.20 10.76 -40.81
C ASP A 312 -43.38 11.78 -39.68
N PHE A 313 -44.61 12.14 -39.35
CA PHE A 313 -44.90 12.95 -38.16
C PHE A 313 -44.55 12.20 -36.87
N LEU A 314 -44.94 10.93 -36.75
CA LEU A 314 -44.65 10.13 -35.57
C LEU A 314 -43.13 9.93 -35.41
N LYS A 315 -42.41 9.76 -36.51
CA LYS A 315 -40.95 9.66 -36.53
C LYS A 315 -40.27 10.95 -36.09
N GLN A 316 -40.77 12.10 -36.53
CA GLN A 316 -40.27 13.41 -36.09
C GLN A 316 -40.53 13.62 -34.59
N LEU A 317 -41.73 13.27 -34.12
CA LEU A 317 -42.09 13.33 -32.71
C LEU A 317 -41.16 12.47 -31.85
N VAL A 318 -40.97 11.19 -32.20
CA VAL A 318 -40.08 10.27 -31.47
C VAL A 318 -38.63 10.75 -31.47
N ARG A 319 -38.15 11.34 -32.57
CA ARG A 319 -36.78 11.87 -32.66
C ARG A 319 -36.55 13.09 -31.78
N ASP A 320 -37.51 14.01 -31.76
CA ASP A 320 -37.33 15.30 -31.09
C ASP A 320 -37.75 15.25 -29.61
N LYS A 321 -38.63 14.30 -29.21
CA LYS A 321 -39.21 14.22 -27.86
C LYS A 321 -39.03 12.86 -27.17
N GLY A 322 -38.54 11.84 -27.87
CA GLY A 322 -38.37 10.48 -27.34
C GLY A 322 -39.64 9.62 -27.42
N LEU A 323 -39.59 8.42 -26.85
CA LEU A 323 -40.75 7.53 -26.76
C LEU A 323 -41.57 7.85 -25.50
N SER A 324 -42.85 8.15 -25.70
CA SER A 324 -43.82 8.12 -24.61
C SER A 324 -44.10 6.69 -24.14
N SER A 325 -44.73 6.54 -22.98
CA SER A 325 -45.18 5.24 -22.48
C SER A 325 -46.16 4.56 -23.44
N ALA A 326 -47.05 5.35 -24.07
CA ALA A 326 -48.04 4.85 -25.02
C ALA A 326 -47.38 4.30 -26.29
N ILE A 327 -46.43 5.05 -26.88
CA ILE A 327 -45.67 4.60 -28.06
C ILE A 327 -44.84 3.35 -27.71
N LEU A 328 -44.14 3.37 -26.57
CA LEU A 328 -43.28 2.26 -26.15
C LEU A 328 -44.09 0.97 -25.96
N MET A 329 -45.21 1.01 -25.23
CA MET A 329 -46.07 -0.15 -25.02
C MET A 329 -46.61 -0.71 -26.34
N PHE A 330 -47.11 0.17 -27.20
CA PHE A 330 -47.69 -0.22 -28.48
C PHE A 330 -46.65 -0.87 -29.40
N TYR A 331 -45.50 -0.21 -29.62
CA TYR A 331 -44.45 -0.75 -30.49
C TYR A 331 -43.77 -1.99 -29.91
N SER A 332 -43.66 -2.11 -28.58
CA SER A 332 -43.20 -3.35 -27.95
C SER A 332 -44.11 -4.53 -28.28
N GLN A 333 -45.43 -4.30 -28.31
CA GLN A 333 -46.40 -5.32 -28.70
C GLN A 333 -46.28 -5.67 -30.18
N CYS A 334 -46.20 -4.67 -31.06
CA CYS A 334 -46.00 -4.90 -32.51
C CYS A 334 -44.74 -5.71 -32.81
N LEU A 335 -43.63 -5.40 -32.14
CA LEU A 335 -42.36 -6.11 -32.29
C LEU A 335 -42.44 -7.57 -31.79
N ARG A 336 -43.15 -7.83 -30.69
CA ARG A 336 -43.39 -9.20 -30.19
C ARG A 336 -44.25 -10.01 -31.15
N ASP A 337 -45.30 -9.39 -31.68
CA ASP A 337 -46.29 -10.07 -32.52
C ASP A 337 -45.85 -10.13 -34.00
N GLY A 338 -44.73 -9.51 -34.36
CA GLY A 338 -44.26 -9.41 -35.75
C GLY A 338 -45.21 -8.60 -36.65
N THR A 339 -46.00 -7.70 -36.07
CA THR A 339 -47.03 -6.93 -36.78
C THR A 339 -46.57 -5.50 -37.05
N GLN A 340 -47.20 -4.85 -38.03
CA GLN A 340 -47.00 -3.42 -38.30
C GLN A 340 -48.20 -2.59 -37.82
N PRO A 341 -47.99 -1.34 -37.37
CA PRO A 341 -49.08 -0.46 -36.96
C PRO A 341 -50.07 -0.23 -38.11
N SER A 342 -51.37 -0.25 -37.83
CA SER A 342 -52.36 0.17 -38.82
C SER A 342 -52.44 1.69 -38.92
N PHE A 343 -53.04 2.20 -39.99
CA PHE A 343 -53.30 3.63 -40.17
C PHE A 343 -54.07 4.24 -38.98
N ASN A 344 -55.07 3.53 -38.47
CA ASN A 344 -55.88 3.99 -37.34
C ASN A 344 -55.06 4.04 -36.05
N ASP A 345 -54.16 3.08 -35.85
CA ASP A 345 -53.29 3.05 -34.67
C ASP A 345 -52.33 4.23 -34.67
N ILE A 346 -51.69 4.52 -35.81
CA ILE A 346 -50.78 5.66 -35.94
C ILE A 346 -51.53 6.98 -35.74
N THR A 347 -52.72 7.11 -36.33
CA THR A 347 -53.56 8.31 -36.17
C THR A 347 -53.93 8.53 -34.71
N LYS A 348 -54.34 7.47 -34.01
CA LYS A 348 -54.69 7.53 -32.59
C LYS A 348 -53.49 7.88 -31.73
N LEU A 349 -52.34 7.24 -31.94
CA LEU A 349 -51.11 7.53 -31.21
C LEU A 349 -50.69 8.98 -31.41
N LEU A 350 -50.62 9.46 -32.66
CA LEU A 350 -50.28 10.85 -32.94
C LEU A 350 -51.21 11.84 -32.26
N SER A 351 -52.53 11.58 -32.30
CA SER A 351 -53.51 12.46 -31.66
C SER A 351 -53.26 12.55 -30.15
N GLN A 352 -53.06 11.41 -29.49
CA GLN A 352 -52.78 11.33 -28.06
C GLN A 352 -51.47 12.05 -27.68
N GLU A 353 -50.43 11.92 -28.50
CA GLU A 353 -49.15 12.58 -28.24
C GLU A 353 -49.25 14.09 -28.46
N MET A 354 -49.94 14.52 -29.51
CA MET A 354 -50.15 15.94 -29.82
C MET A 354 -50.91 16.68 -28.72
N GLU A 355 -51.84 16.02 -28.01
CA GLU A 355 -52.57 16.58 -26.87
C GLU A 355 -51.67 16.95 -25.68
N SER A 356 -50.46 16.36 -25.60
CA SER A 356 -49.50 16.67 -24.54
C SER A 356 -48.72 17.98 -24.75
N PHE A 357 -48.91 18.63 -25.91
CA PHE A 357 -48.26 19.88 -26.28
C PHE A 357 -49.25 21.05 -26.18
N ASN A 358 -48.78 22.18 -25.66
CA ASN A 358 -49.56 23.43 -25.61
C ASN A 358 -49.78 24.00 -27.01
N GLN A 359 -48.85 23.72 -27.93
CA GLN A 359 -48.90 24.20 -29.30
C GLN A 359 -48.25 23.20 -30.25
N VAL A 360 -48.92 22.91 -31.36
CA VAL A 360 -48.39 22.07 -32.45
C VAL A 360 -48.40 22.88 -33.74
N CYS A 361 -47.21 23.18 -34.26
CA CYS A 361 -47.05 23.89 -35.53
C CYS A 361 -46.71 22.87 -36.63
N VAL A 362 -47.57 22.77 -37.64
CA VAL A 362 -47.37 21.85 -38.77
C VAL A 362 -47.12 22.65 -40.05
N VAL A 363 -45.96 22.46 -40.66
CA VAL A 363 -45.59 23.10 -41.93
C VAL A 363 -45.62 22.08 -43.06
N LEU A 364 -46.52 22.29 -44.02
CA LEU A 364 -46.70 21.44 -45.19
C LEU A 364 -46.30 22.23 -46.44
N ASP A 365 -45.20 21.86 -47.09
CA ASP A 365 -44.79 22.45 -48.36
C ASP A 365 -45.35 21.64 -49.54
N ALA A 366 -45.83 22.32 -50.59
CA ALA A 366 -46.39 21.71 -51.80
C ALA A 366 -47.57 20.73 -51.57
N LEU A 367 -48.47 21.06 -50.63
CA LEU A 367 -49.64 20.23 -50.28
C LEU A 367 -50.55 19.91 -51.47
N ASP A 368 -50.61 20.79 -52.48
CA ASP A 368 -51.40 20.59 -53.69
C ASP A 368 -50.95 19.35 -54.51
N GLU A 369 -49.72 18.86 -54.30
CA GLU A 369 -49.24 17.62 -54.90
C GLU A 369 -49.97 16.37 -54.38
N PHE A 370 -50.61 16.44 -53.20
CA PHE A 370 -51.42 15.33 -52.65
C PHE A 370 -52.82 15.24 -53.29
N ILE A 371 -53.35 16.35 -53.81
CA ILE A 371 -54.73 16.44 -54.28
C ILE A 371 -54.73 16.37 -55.80
N LYS A 372 -55.10 15.22 -56.39
CA LYS A 372 -55.42 15.17 -57.82
C LYS A 372 -56.54 16.17 -58.12
N LYS A 373 -56.28 17.23 -58.89
CA LYS A 373 -57.33 18.06 -59.48
C LYS A 373 -58.22 17.16 -60.33
N LYS A 374 -59.48 16.97 -59.91
CA LYS A 374 -60.54 16.52 -60.81
C LYS A 374 -60.73 17.64 -61.82
N ALA A 375 -60.41 17.40 -63.09
CA ALA A 375 -60.68 18.36 -64.15
C ALA A 375 -62.18 18.65 -64.19
N LEU A 376 -62.56 19.90 -63.93
CA LEU A 376 -63.88 20.42 -64.29
C LEU A 376 -63.87 20.61 -65.80
N THR A 377 -64.28 19.60 -66.56
CA THR A 377 -64.69 19.76 -67.95
C THR A 377 -65.99 20.57 -67.96
N LYS A 378 -65.93 21.73 -68.62
CA LYS A 378 -67.08 22.55 -69.02
C LYS A 378 -67.99 21.79 -69.99
#